data_AF-A0A2R3JYE0-F1
#
_entry.id   AF-A0A2R3JYE0-F1
#
_cell.length_a   1.000
_cell.length_b   1.000
_cell.length_c   1.000
_cell.angle_alpha   90.00
_cell.angle_beta   90.00
_cell.angle_gamma   90.00
#
_symmetry.space_group_name_H-M   'P 1'
#
loop_
_entity.id
_entity.type
_entity.pdbx_description
1 polymer ?
#
loop_
_entity_poly.entity_id
_entity_poly.type
_entity_poly.pdbx_seq_one_letter_code
_entity_poly.pdbx_strand_id
1 'polypeptide(L)'
;MSDQDVKQAFSHYAKLSLVNKTRSLYVEEQHKVPEVPLNEETLEYLIDEMLPGVKLIKAEQAAHLEEYFINERLVISIARLTDPQKKLLYYKYVEQLSDKAIGQILHVSSQAISKQHRKVLSKIAATFFD
;
A
#
# COMPACT_ATOMS: atom_id res chain seq x y z
N MET A 1 25.54 16.34 -17.70
CA MET A 1 24.31 15.86 -17.03
C MET A 1 23.43 15.23 -18.08
N SER A 2 22.95 14.02 -17.87
CA SER A 2 22.14 13.32 -18.87
C SER A 2 20.66 13.72 -18.73
N ASP A 3 19.90 13.60 -19.82
CA ASP A 3 18.45 13.84 -19.84
C ASP A 3 17.68 12.98 -18.82
N GLN A 4 18.26 11.84 -18.44
CA GLN A 4 17.73 10.93 -17.44
C GLN A 4 17.87 11.48 -16.01
N ASP A 5 18.96 12.22 -15.73
CA ASP A 5 19.21 12.81 -14.42
C ASP A 5 18.26 14.00 -14.15
N VAL A 6 17.91 14.76 -15.20
CA VAL A 6 16.98 15.89 -15.11
C VAL A 6 15.54 15.41 -14.89
N LYS A 7 15.12 14.31 -15.55
CA LYS A 7 13.79 13.70 -15.35
C LYS A 7 13.63 13.09 -13.95
N GLN A 8 14.69 12.52 -13.40
CA GLN A 8 14.68 12.02 -12.02
C GLN A 8 14.62 13.17 -11.01
N ALA A 9 15.38 14.25 -11.23
CA ALA A 9 15.31 15.45 -10.40
C ALA A 9 13.90 16.08 -10.40
N PHE A 10 13.24 16.16 -11.56
CA PHE A 10 11.87 16.66 -11.67
C PHE A 10 10.84 15.76 -10.98
N SER A 11 10.91 14.43 -11.18
CA SER A 11 9.99 13.48 -10.53
C SER A 11 10.18 13.45 -9.01
N HIS A 12 11.42 13.62 -8.53
CA HIS A 12 11.73 13.76 -7.12
C HIS A 12 11.14 15.07 -6.55
N TYR A 13 11.33 16.20 -7.24
CA TYR A 13 10.82 17.51 -6.82
C TYR A 13 9.28 17.58 -6.80
N ALA A 14 8.61 16.95 -7.78
CA ALA A 14 7.14 16.87 -7.84
C ALA A 14 6.54 15.98 -6.73
N LYS A 15 7.26 14.93 -6.32
CA LYS A 15 6.86 14.11 -5.17
C LYS A 15 7.05 14.89 -3.86
N LEU A 16 8.14 15.64 -3.74
CA LEU A 16 8.43 16.45 -2.56
C LEU A 16 7.39 17.56 -2.35
N SER A 17 6.92 18.20 -3.43
CA SER A 17 5.90 19.25 -3.34
C SER A 17 4.50 18.73 -3.00
N LEU A 18 4.12 17.54 -3.50
CA LEU A 18 2.87 16.88 -3.11
C LEU A 18 2.88 16.46 -1.64
N VAL A 19 3.98 15.89 -1.13
CA VAL A 19 4.15 15.55 0.29
C VAL A 19 4.08 16.81 1.17
N ASN A 20 4.71 17.90 0.75
CA ASN A 20 4.67 19.18 1.47
C ASN A 20 3.26 19.80 1.48
N LYS A 21 2.46 19.63 0.41
CA LYS A 21 1.07 20.11 0.36
C LYS A 21 0.15 19.27 1.24
N THR A 22 0.32 17.95 1.28
CA THR A 22 -0.44 17.06 2.16
C THR A 22 -0.09 17.28 3.64
N ARG A 23 1.20 17.54 3.94
CA ARG A 23 1.65 17.95 5.29
C ARG A 23 1.06 19.31 5.70
N SER A 24 1.00 20.29 4.81
CA SER A 24 0.39 21.60 5.09
C SER A 24 -1.11 21.50 5.39
N LEU A 25 -1.85 20.62 4.72
CA LEU A 25 -3.29 20.39 4.96
C LEU A 25 -3.53 19.63 6.29
N TYR A 26 -2.62 18.71 6.65
CA TYR A 26 -2.64 18.05 7.96
C TYR A 26 -2.31 19.02 9.12
N VAL A 27 -1.46 20.02 8.87
CA VAL A 27 -1.06 21.06 9.83
C VAL A 27 -2.16 22.12 10.06
N GLU A 28 -3.09 22.35 9.12
CA GLU A 28 -4.22 23.28 9.34
C GLU A 28 -5.43 22.63 10.03
N GLU A 29 -5.80 21.39 9.71
CA GLU A 29 -7.01 20.74 10.28
C GLU A 29 -6.82 20.20 11.71
N GLN A 30 -5.58 20.11 12.19
CA GLN A 30 -5.21 19.72 13.57
C GLN A 30 -5.07 20.95 14.49
N HIS A 31 -6.12 21.74 14.66
CA HIS A 31 -6.17 22.81 15.68
C HIS A 31 -5.57 22.36 17.04
N LYS A 32 -4.30 22.72 17.28
CA LYS A 32 -3.52 22.85 18.55
C LYS A 32 -3.42 21.57 19.43
N VAL A 33 -2.24 21.08 19.84
CA VAL A 33 -1.31 21.46 20.96
C VAL A 33 -0.17 20.38 21.00
N PRO A 34 1.05 20.55 21.57
CA PRO A 34 2.12 21.56 21.47
C PRO A 34 3.40 21.04 20.74
N GLU A 35 4.27 21.92 20.25
CA GLU A 35 5.50 21.58 19.51
C GLU A 35 6.66 21.10 20.41
N VAL A 36 7.37 20.04 19.99
CA VAL A 36 8.67 19.61 20.58
C VAL A 36 9.74 19.67 19.47
N PRO A 37 10.88 20.36 19.66
CA PRO A 37 11.86 20.59 18.60
C PRO A 37 12.84 19.40 18.46
N LEU A 38 13.02 18.91 17.23
CA LEU A 38 13.98 17.85 16.91
C LEU A 38 15.40 18.42 16.69
N ASN A 39 16.40 17.86 17.38
CA ASN A 39 17.83 18.08 17.16
C ASN A 39 18.52 16.83 16.59
N GLU A 40 19.80 16.94 16.19
CA GLU A 40 20.55 15.87 15.49
C GLU A 40 20.60 14.54 16.27
N GLU A 41 20.58 14.59 17.61
CA GLU A 41 20.52 13.42 18.50
C GLU A 41 19.16 12.68 18.39
N THR A 42 18.08 13.38 18.06
CA THR A 42 16.75 12.78 17.83
C THR A 42 16.67 12.09 16.45
N LEU A 43 17.49 12.53 15.49
CA LEU A 43 17.47 12.04 14.10
C LEU A 43 18.16 10.69 13.93
N GLU A 44 19.23 10.43 14.69
CA GLU A 44 19.92 9.13 14.68
C GLU A 44 19.05 7.99 15.23
N TYR A 45 18.11 8.27 16.15
CA TYR A 45 17.16 7.28 16.68
C TYR A 45 15.94 7.04 15.78
N LEU A 46 15.50 8.05 15.00
CA LEU A 46 14.29 7.96 14.17
C LEU A 46 14.51 7.27 12.82
N ILE A 47 15.75 7.01 12.42
CA ILE A 47 16.02 6.23 11.20
C ILE A 47 15.79 4.73 11.47
N ASP A 48 15.92 4.27 12.72
CA ASP A 48 15.65 2.88 13.12
C ASP A 48 14.19 2.62 13.54
N GLU A 49 13.42 3.65 13.91
CA GLU A 49 12.01 3.52 14.28
C GLU A 49 11.06 4.06 13.21
N MET A 50 10.49 3.13 12.45
CA MET A 50 9.15 3.18 11.84
C MET A 50 8.55 4.57 11.56
N LEU A 51 8.46 4.92 10.28
CA LEU A 51 7.46 5.88 9.76
C LEU A 51 6.10 5.70 10.48
N PRO A 52 5.68 6.65 11.34
CA PRO A 52 4.40 6.54 12.01
C PRO A 52 3.32 7.00 11.03
N GLY A 53 2.56 6.05 10.47
CA GLY A 53 1.26 6.38 9.87
C GLY A 53 0.79 5.56 8.67
N VAL A 54 1.64 4.80 7.98
CA VAL A 54 1.15 3.76 7.07
C VAL A 54 1.02 2.51 7.90
N LYS A 55 -0.20 2.16 8.34
CA LYS A 55 -0.45 0.82 8.87
C LYS A 55 -0.07 -0.15 7.76
N LEU A 56 1.12 -0.73 7.84
CA LEU A 56 1.50 -1.88 7.02
C LEU A 56 0.47 -2.96 7.38
N ILE A 57 -0.44 -3.21 6.44
CA ILE A 57 -1.44 -4.28 6.56
C ILE A 57 -0.64 -5.54 6.85
N LYS A 58 -0.92 -6.23 7.95
CA LYS A 58 -0.31 -7.55 8.22
C LYS A 58 -1.12 -8.64 7.53
N ALA A 59 -0.50 -9.80 7.32
CA ALA A 59 -1.16 -10.95 6.67
C ALA A 59 -2.47 -11.37 7.36
N GLU A 60 -2.57 -11.19 8.67
CA GLU A 60 -3.76 -11.50 9.48
C GLU A 60 -4.90 -10.53 9.18
N GLN A 61 -4.58 -9.27 8.86
CA GLN A 61 -5.54 -8.21 8.57
C GLN A 61 -6.05 -8.26 7.12
N ALA A 62 -5.44 -9.08 6.26
CA ALA A 62 -5.85 -9.24 4.87
C ALA A 62 -7.27 -9.80 4.70
N ALA A 63 -7.89 -10.38 5.74
CA ALA A 63 -9.30 -10.76 5.70
C ALA A 63 -10.25 -9.56 5.55
N HIS A 64 -9.81 -8.37 5.96
CA HIS A 64 -10.54 -7.11 5.92
C HIS A 64 -9.90 -6.12 4.92
N LEU A 65 -9.32 -6.64 3.83
CA LEU A 65 -8.57 -5.84 2.85
C LEU A 65 -9.41 -4.71 2.23
N GLU A 66 -10.74 -4.89 2.14
CA GLU A 66 -11.70 -3.89 1.69
C GLU A 66 -11.66 -2.58 2.49
N GLU A 67 -11.34 -2.62 3.79
CA GLU A 67 -11.34 -1.45 4.68
C GLU A 67 -10.23 -0.44 4.35
N TYR A 68 -9.27 -0.85 3.52
CA TYR A 68 -8.10 -0.04 3.15
C TYR A 68 -8.26 0.64 1.78
N PHE A 69 -9.38 0.43 1.08
CA PHE A 69 -9.67 1.09 -0.18
C PHE A 69 -10.61 2.29 0.01
N ILE A 70 -10.35 3.37 -0.73
CA ILE A 70 -11.17 4.59 -0.70
C ILE A 70 -12.28 4.54 -1.76
N ASN A 71 -12.06 3.84 -2.87
CA ASN A 71 -13.03 3.74 -3.95
C ASN A 71 -14.16 2.77 -3.57
N GLU A 72 -15.39 3.28 -3.41
CA GLU A 72 -16.56 2.51 -2.97
C GLU A 72 -16.82 1.26 -3.82
N ARG A 73 -16.71 1.35 -5.15
CA ARG A 73 -16.89 0.20 -6.03
C ARG A 73 -15.83 -0.87 -5.80
N LEU A 74 -14.60 -0.44 -5.57
CA LEU A 74 -13.50 -1.35 -5.26
C LEU A 74 -13.67 -1.98 -3.86
N VAL A 75 -14.12 -1.21 -2.87
CA VAL A 75 -14.48 -1.72 -1.54
C VAL A 75 -15.51 -2.85 -1.67
N ILE A 76 -16.61 -2.60 -2.40
CA ILE A 76 -17.66 -3.60 -2.65
C ILE A 76 -17.11 -4.84 -3.38
N SER A 77 -16.31 -4.63 -4.44
CA SER A 77 -15.71 -5.72 -5.20
C SER A 77 -14.75 -6.58 -4.37
N ILE A 78 -13.95 -5.96 -3.49
CA ILE A 78 -13.02 -6.67 -2.61
C ILE A 78 -13.76 -7.36 -1.47
N ALA A 79 -14.79 -6.74 -0.90
CA ALA A 79 -15.61 -7.33 0.17
C ALA A 79 -16.28 -8.65 -0.25
N ARG A 80 -16.60 -8.82 -1.54
CA ARG A 80 -17.17 -10.06 -2.11
C ARG A 80 -16.16 -11.20 -2.32
N LEU A 81 -14.87 -10.95 -2.13
CA LEU A 81 -13.84 -11.98 -2.22
C LEU A 81 -13.80 -12.82 -0.95
N THR A 82 -13.39 -14.08 -1.08
CA THR A 82 -13.15 -14.93 0.09
C THR A 82 -11.83 -14.55 0.77
N ASP A 83 -11.65 -14.86 2.07
CA ASP A 83 -10.41 -14.54 2.79
C ASP A 83 -9.14 -15.08 2.10
N PRO A 84 -9.10 -16.31 1.55
CA PRO A 84 -7.96 -16.77 0.76
C PRO A 84 -7.69 -15.91 -0.48
N GLN A 85 -8.74 -15.37 -1.10
CA GLN A 85 -8.61 -14.48 -2.26
C GLN A 85 -8.08 -13.11 -1.85
N LYS A 86 -8.54 -12.55 -0.73
CA LYS A 86 -7.99 -11.29 -0.18
C LYS A 86 -6.54 -11.46 0.28
N LYS A 87 -6.19 -12.57 0.94
CA LYS A 87 -4.79 -12.92 1.28
C LYS A 87 -3.90 -13.06 0.06
N LEU A 88 -4.40 -13.66 -1.03
CA LEU A 88 -3.65 -13.71 -2.29
C LEU A 88 -3.34 -12.30 -2.83
N LEU A 89 -4.32 -11.38 -2.79
CA LEU A 89 -4.10 -9.99 -3.21
C LEU A 89 -3.11 -9.27 -2.31
N TYR A 90 -3.20 -9.49 -1.00
CA TYR A 90 -2.24 -8.96 -0.03
C TYR A 90 -0.81 -9.38 -0.39
N TYR A 91 -0.54 -10.68 -0.54
CA TYR A 91 0.81 -11.14 -0.89
C TYR A 91 1.27 -10.65 -2.28
N LYS A 92 0.34 -10.49 -3.22
CA LYS A 92 0.67 -10.09 -4.59
C LYS A 92 0.98 -8.61 -4.73
N TYR A 93 0.25 -7.75 -4.03
CA TYR A 93 0.28 -6.30 -4.25
C TYR A 93 0.85 -5.51 -3.07
N VAL A 94 0.71 -6.01 -1.84
CA VAL A 94 1.30 -5.37 -0.65
C VAL A 94 2.73 -5.87 -0.45
N GLU A 95 2.90 -7.19 -0.32
CA GLU A 95 4.22 -7.82 -0.14
C GLU A 95 4.99 -8.01 -1.46
N GLN A 96 4.35 -7.79 -2.61
CA GLN A 96 4.94 -7.88 -3.95
C GLN A 96 5.64 -9.22 -4.25
N LEU A 97 5.12 -10.32 -3.69
CA LEU A 97 5.71 -11.64 -3.82
C LEU A 97 5.49 -12.26 -5.20
N SER A 98 6.44 -13.09 -5.62
CA SER A 98 6.31 -13.90 -6.84
C SER A 98 5.30 -15.04 -6.65
N ASP A 99 4.68 -15.51 -7.73
CA ASP A 99 3.73 -16.64 -7.68
C ASP A 99 4.35 -17.91 -7.08
N LYS A 100 5.66 -18.09 -7.26
CA LYS A 100 6.42 -19.18 -6.64
C LYS A 100 6.49 -19.04 -5.12
N ALA A 101 6.83 -17.84 -4.62
CA ALA A 101 6.91 -17.57 -3.19
C ALA A 101 5.52 -17.66 -2.52
N ILE A 102 4.49 -17.13 -3.18
CA ILE A 102 3.10 -17.25 -2.71
C ILE A 102 2.67 -18.72 -2.68
N GLY A 103 3.01 -19.50 -3.70
CA GLY A 103 2.72 -20.93 -3.75
C GLY A 103 3.38 -21.71 -2.61
N GLN A 104 4.60 -21.34 -2.22
CA GLN A 104 5.27 -21.92 -1.05
C GLN A 104 4.54 -21.59 0.25
N ILE A 105 4.11 -20.33 0.44
CA ILE A 105 3.36 -19.88 1.63
C ILE A 105 1.99 -20.57 1.73
N LEU A 106 1.30 -20.72 0.60
CA LEU A 106 -0.06 -21.27 0.54
C LEU A 106 -0.09 -22.79 0.25
N HIS A 107 1.06 -23.45 0.21
CA HIS A 107 1.21 -24.88 -0.10
C HIS A 107 0.53 -25.33 -1.41
N VAL A 108 0.65 -24.53 -2.47
CA VAL A 108 0.11 -24.81 -3.81
C VAL A 108 1.13 -24.50 -4.91
N SER A 109 0.89 -24.98 -6.13
CA SER A 109 1.79 -24.70 -7.25
C SER A 109 1.72 -23.22 -7.70
N SER A 110 2.81 -22.72 -8.27
CA SER A 110 2.83 -21.36 -8.85
C SER A 110 1.79 -21.18 -9.94
N GLN A 111 1.53 -22.21 -10.77
CA GLN A 111 0.49 -22.14 -11.81
C GLN A 111 -0.91 -22.05 -11.20
N ALA A 112 -1.15 -22.71 -10.06
CA ALA A 112 -2.41 -22.59 -9.33
C ALA A 112 -2.61 -21.16 -8.79
N ILE A 113 -1.54 -20.53 -8.28
CA ILE A 113 -1.55 -19.12 -7.90
C ILE A 113 -1.88 -18.22 -9.09
N SER A 114 -1.20 -18.35 -10.22
CA SER A 114 -1.47 -17.51 -11.40
C SER A 114 -2.91 -17.69 -11.91
N LYS A 115 -3.43 -18.93 -11.89
CA LYS A 115 -4.82 -19.21 -12.27
C LYS A 115 -5.81 -18.56 -11.30
N GLN A 116 -5.56 -18.68 -10.00
CA GLN A 116 -6.43 -18.11 -8.99
C GLN A 116 -6.39 -16.58 -9.02
N HIS A 117 -5.22 -15.98 -9.22
CA HIS A 117 -5.04 -14.53 -9.34
C HIS A 117 -5.87 -13.97 -10.50
N ARG A 118 -5.78 -14.57 -11.69
CA ARG A 118 -6.63 -14.20 -12.83
C ARG A 118 -8.13 -14.30 -12.50
N LYS A 119 -8.55 -15.38 -11.85
CA LYS A 119 -9.95 -15.57 -11.44
C LYS A 119 -10.42 -14.49 -10.46
N VAL A 120 -9.57 -14.10 -9.50
CA VAL A 120 -9.86 -13.01 -8.55
C VAL A 120 -10.02 -11.68 -9.29
N LEU A 121 -9.11 -11.35 -10.21
CA LEU A 121 -9.22 -10.12 -11.00
C LEU A 121 -10.49 -10.09 -11.85
N SER A 122 -10.89 -11.21 -12.45
CA SER A 122 -12.16 -11.29 -13.18
C SER A 122 -13.38 -11.06 -12.29
N LYS A 123 -13.37 -11.55 -11.05
CA LYS A 123 -14.44 -11.28 -10.08
C LYS A 123 -14.53 -9.80 -9.70
N ILE A 124 -13.37 -9.18 -9.44
CA ILE A 124 -13.30 -7.74 -9.14
C ILE A 124 -13.83 -6.93 -10.31
N ALA A 125 -13.38 -7.25 -11.53
CA ALA A 125 -13.81 -6.55 -12.73
C ALA A 125 -15.32 -6.66 -12.96
N ALA A 126 -15.90 -7.85 -12.81
CA ALA A 126 -17.34 -8.04 -12.95
C ALA A 126 -18.11 -7.10 -12.02
N THR A 127 -17.81 -7.12 -10.72
CA THR A 127 -18.53 -6.26 -9.75
C THR A 127 -18.19 -4.77 -9.87
N PHE A 128 -16.99 -4.42 -10.32
CA PHE A 128 -16.57 -3.01 -10.41
C PHE A 128 -17.23 -2.27 -11.58
N PHE A 129 -17.52 -2.99 -12.67
CA PHE A 129 -18.13 -2.46 -13.89
C PHE A 129 -19.63 -2.75 -14.04
N ASP A 130 -20.21 -3.56 -13.15
CA ASP A 130 -21.67 -3.69 -12.98
C ASP A 130 -22.31 -2.33 -12.60
#